data_AF-W4R0D8-F1
#
_entry.id   AF-W4R0D8-F1
#
_cell.length_a   1.000
_cell.length_b   1.000
_cell.length_c   1.000
_cell.angle_alpha   90.00
_cell.angle_beta   90.00
_cell.angle_gamma   90.00
#
_symmetry.space_group_name_H-M   'P 1'
#
loop_
_entity.id
_entity.type
_entity.pdbx_description
1 polymer ?
#
loop_
_entity_poly.entity_id
_entity_poly.type
_entity_poly.pdbx_seq_one_letter_code
_entity_poly.pdbx_strand_id
1 'polypeptide(L)'
;MPIHIAFIPILIPPILKILNELGVDRRAIATILTFGLTAPYIFLPYGFGAIFHGIIADNMAENGLTIELAMIPEAMTLPTLGLVVGLLIAVLITYRKNRTYEAREIIGAQSEKQGYTTWSVIAAIISIVATLIIQTITDSMIIAALTGLIVLLMSGSLKWKEADQVVTEGMKMMAFIAFVMLAASGFAAVIRATGHVDLLVTQTSFIVGESQAAAALVMLLIGLFITMGIGSSFATIPIIATLFVPIGLAAGFSPLAIIALIGTAGALGDAGAPASDSTLGPTAGLNADGQHNHIWDTCVPTFLHFNIPLFIFGWLAAMFL
;
A
#
# COMPACT_ATOMS: atom_id res chain seq x y z
N MET A 1 10.80 3.71 9.82
CA MET A 1 10.93 2.41 10.51
C MET A 1 10.23 1.34 9.66
N PRO A 2 10.89 0.22 9.30
CA PRO A 2 10.28 -0.86 8.51
C PRO A 2 9.36 -1.73 9.39
N ILE A 3 8.38 -1.09 10.04
CA ILE A 3 7.42 -1.73 10.95
C ILE A 3 6.01 -1.73 10.33
N HIS A 4 5.88 -1.23 9.10
CA HIS A 4 4.60 -0.89 8.46
C HIS A 4 3.51 -1.94 8.68
N ILE A 5 3.81 -3.23 8.49
CA ILE A 5 2.85 -4.32 8.69
C ILE A 5 3.15 -5.12 9.98
N ALA A 6 4.41 -5.15 10.43
CA ALA A 6 4.86 -5.99 11.55
C ALA A 6 4.26 -5.60 12.91
N PHE A 7 3.78 -4.36 13.10
CA PHE A 7 3.13 -3.99 14.36
C PHE A 7 1.76 -4.64 14.56
N ILE A 8 1.06 -5.02 13.48
CA ILE A 8 -0.34 -5.44 13.56
C ILE A 8 -0.50 -6.74 14.36
N PRO A 9 0.27 -7.81 14.09
CA PRO A 9 0.20 -9.04 14.90
C PRO A 9 0.65 -8.83 16.35
N ILE A 10 1.35 -7.74 16.65
CA ILE A 10 1.82 -7.41 18.01
C ILE A 10 0.76 -6.61 18.76
N LEU A 11 0.14 -5.63 18.09
CA LEU A 11 -0.77 -4.66 18.71
C LEU A 11 -2.21 -5.17 18.82
N ILE A 12 -2.69 -5.89 17.80
CA ILE A 12 -4.11 -6.26 17.72
C ILE A 12 -4.51 -7.35 18.71
N PRO A 13 -3.75 -8.45 18.91
CA PRO A 13 -4.18 -9.51 19.84
C PRO A 13 -4.40 -9.01 21.27
N PRO A 14 -3.55 -8.14 21.87
CA PRO A 14 -3.78 -7.59 23.21
C PRO A 14 -5.09 -6.80 23.37
N ILE A 15 -5.54 -6.08 22.33
CA ILE A 15 -6.77 -5.27 22.39
C ILE A 15 -8.01 -6.04 21.92
N LEU A 16 -7.84 -7.25 21.37
CA LEU A 16 -8.94 -8.03 20.78
C LEU A 16 -10.04 -8.34 21.79
N LYS A 17 -9.69 -8.58 23.06
CA LYS A 17 -10.66 -8.79 24.13
C LYS A 17 -11.54 -7.56 24.37
N ILE A 18 -10.95 -6.37 24.36
CA ILE A 18 -11.67 -5.10 24.53
C ILE A 18 -12.61 -4.89 23.34
N LEU A 19 -12.13 -5.15 22.11
CA LEU A 19 -12.95 -5.05 20.89
C LEU A 19 -14.15 -6.00 20.95
N ASN A 20 -13.95 -7.22 21.44
CA ASN A 20 -15.01 -8.22 21.61
C ASN A 20 -16.05 -7.77 22.65
N GLU A 21 -15.61 -7.25 23.80
CA GLU A 21 -16.49 -6.75 24.87
C GLU A 21 -17.32 -5.53 24.43
N LEU A 22 -16.74 -4.66 23.60
CA LEU A 22 -17.43 -3.53 22.98
C LEU A 22 -18.33 -3.94 21.79
N GLY A 23 -18.27 -5.20 21.37
CA GLY A 23 -19.04 -5.72 20.23
C GLY A 23 -18.61 -5.12 18.89
N VAL A 24 -17.38 -4.65 18.75
CA VAL A 24 -16.89 -4.00 17.52
C VAL A 24 -16.75 -5.02 16.39
N ASP A 25 -17.33 -4.73 15.22
CA ASP A 25 -17.13 -5.58 14.04
C ASP A 25 -15.68 -5.50 13.57
N ARG A 26 -14.93 -6.60 13.67
CA ARG A 26 -13.54 -6.71 13.25
C ARG A 26 -13.33 -6.39 11.77
N ARG A 27 -14.35 -6.48 10.92
CA ARG A 27 -14.29 -6.01 9.52
C ARG A 27 -14.04 -4.52 9.43
N ALA A 28 -14.62 -3.73 10.34
CA ALA A 28 -14.32 -2.30 10.46
C ALA A 28 -12.84 -2.08 10.80
N ILE A 29 -12.31 -2.85 11.76
CA ILE A 29 -10.90 -2.77 12.16
C ILE A 29 -9.98 -3.17 11.00
N ALA A 30 -10.31 -4.24 10.27
CA ALA A 30 -9.58 -4.64 9.07
C ALA A 30 -9.53 -3.50 8.04
N THR A 31 -10.67 -2.84 7.78
CA THR A 31 -10.70 -1.69 6.87
C THR A 31 -9.89 -0.50 7.38
N ILE A 32 -9.93 -0.18 8.68
CA ILE A 32 -9.13 0.91 9.28
C ILE A 32 -7.64 0.62 9.13
N LEU A 33 -7.21 -0.61 9.43
CA LEU A 33 -5.82 -1.03 9.32
C LEU A 33 -5.37 -0.96 7.86
N THR A 34 -6.12 -1.55 6.92
CA THR A 34 -5.76 -1.50 5.50
C THR A 34 -5.70 -0.06 4.99
N PHE A 35 -6.64 0.82 5.35
CA PHE A 35 -6.57 2.25 4.99
C PHE A 35 -5.30 2.92 5.55
N GLY A 36 -5.00 2.67 6.82
CA GLY A 36 -3.81 3.23 7.49
C GLY A 36 -2.49 2.72 6.90
N LEU A 37 -2.51 1.59 6.20
CA LEU A 37 -1.38 1.08 5.43
C LEU A 37 -1.34 1.68 4.03
N THR A 38 -2.48 1.75 3.32
CA THR A 38 -2.50 2.09 1.89
C THR A 38 -2.49 3.58 1.61
N ALA A 39 -3.40 4.34 2.20
CA ALA A 39 -3.56 5.76 1.89
C ALA A 39 -2.28 6.59 2.14
N PRO A 40 -1.50 6.35 3.22
CA PRO A 40 -0.30 7.14 3.47
C PRO A 40 0.78 6.98 2.41
N TYR A 41 1.10 5.76 1.93
CA TYR A 41 2.15 5.60 0.92
C TYR A 41 1.69 6.08 -0.46
N ILE A 42 0.38 6.03 -0.74
CA ILE A 42 -0.17 6.51 -2.01
C ILE A 42 -0.06 8.03 -2.09
N PHE A 43 -0.34 8.73 -0.99
CA PHE A 43 -0.49 10.18 -0.98
C PHE A 43 0.73 10.96 -0.46
N LEU A 44 1.37 10.48 0.61
CA LEU A 44 2.42 11.23 1.31
C LEU A 44 3.82 10.84 0.79
N PRO A 45 4.67 11.80 0.37
CA PRO A 45 5.99 11.52 -0.19
C PRO A 45 7.06 11.24 0.89
N TYR A 46 6.72 10.46 1.92
CA TYR A 46 7.62 10.14 3.04
C TYR A 46 7.64 8.63 3.29
N GLY A 47 8.77 8.12 3.82
CA GLY A 47 8.93 6.69 4.11
C GLY A 47 8.60 5.80 2.92
N PHE A 48 7.61 4.91 3.08
CA PHE A 48 7.15 4.02 2.01
C PHE A 48 6.53 4.75 0.82
N GLY A 49 5.90 5.92 1.04
CA GLY A 49 5.37 6.70 -0.06
C GLY A 49 6.47 7.30 -0.93
N ALA A 50 7.60 7.71 -0.34
CA ALA A 50 8.77 8.11 -1.12
C ALA A 50 9.30 6.97 -2.01
N ILE A 51 9.33 5.73 -1.51
CA ILE A 51 9.69 4.56 -2.34
C ILE A 51 8.67 4.38 -3.46
N PHE A 52 7.38 4.36 -3.12
CA PHE A 52 6.30 4.12 -4.08
C PHE A 52 6.31 5.17 -5.20
N HIS A 53 6.44 6.45 -4.83
CA HIS A 53 6.55 7.57 -5.76
C HIS A 53 7.81 7.48 -6.62
N GLY A 54 8.96 7.10 -6.03
CA GLY A 54 10.19 6.83 -6.75
C GLY A 54 10.04 5.74 -7.81
N ILE A 55 9.46 4.59 -7.43
CA ILE A 55 9.22 3.47 -8.35
C ILE A 55 8.31 3.92 -9.51
N ILE A 56 7.27 4.71 -9.25
CA ILE A 56 6.43 5.26 -10.32
C ILE A 56 7.27 6.12 -11.27
N ALA A 57 8.01 7.11 -10.75
CA ALA A 57 8.79 8.04 -11.58
C ALA A 57 9.87 7.32 -12.41
N ASP A 58 10.63 6.42 -11.80
CA ASP A 58 11.71 5.68 -12.46
C ASP A 58 11.15 4.81 -13.59
N ASN A 59 10.08 4.04 -13.32
CA ASN A 59 9.48 3.17 -14.32
C ASN A 59 8.76 3.95 -15.42
N MET A 60 8.21 5.13 -15.12
CA MET A 60 7.63 5.99 -16.16
C MET A 60 8.72 6.55 -17.09
N ALA A 61 9.86 6.99 -16.53
CA ALA A 61 11.00 7.46 -17.30
C ALA A 61 11.57 6.35 -18.21
N GLU A 62 11.70 5.12 -17.70
CA GLU A 62 12.14 3.94 -18.47
C GLU A 62 11.19 3.58 -19.63
N ASN A 63 9.94 4.03 -19.56
CA ASN A 63 8.91 3.81 -20.57
C ASN A 63 8.59 5.06 -21.41
N GLY A 64 9.44 6.09 -21.34
CA GLY A 64 9.39 7.24 -22.24
C GLY A 64 8.61 8.45 -21.72
N LEU A 65 8.29 8.50 -20.43
CA LEU A 65 7.61 9.63 -19.81
C LEU A 65 8.32 10.07 -18.52
N THR A 66 9.22 11.05 -18.62
CA THR A 66 9.87 11.66 -17.46
C THR A 66 8.90 12.61 -16.76
N ILE A 67 8.77 12.45 -15.44
CA ILE A 67 7.88 13.24 -14.58
C ILE A 67 8.65 13.79 -13.37
N GLU A 68 8.12 14.83 -12.73
CA GLU A 68 8.61 15.28 -11.44
C GLU A 68 7.89 14.52 -10.31
N LEU A 69 8.63 14.09 -9.28
CA LEU A 69 8.05 13.38 -8.12
C LEU A 69 6.92 14.16 -7.43
N ALA A 70 7.00 15.50 -7.45
CA ALA A 70 6.00 16.38 -6.87
C ALA A 70 4.62 16.30 -7.55
N MET A 71 4.55 15.78 -8.78
CA MET A 71 3.29 15.57 -9.52
C MET A 71 2.49 14.39 -8.97
N ILE A 72 3.12 13.45 -8.27
CA ILE A 72 2.47 12.20 -7.85
C ILE A 72 1.42 12.45 -6.76
N PRO A 73 1.69 13.18 -5.67
CA PRO A 73 0.66 13.54 -4.69
C PRO A 73 -0.54 14.27 -5.32
N GLU A 74 -0.29 15.16 -6.27
CA GLU A 74 -1.36 15.88 -7.00
C GLU A 74 -2.24 14.90 -7.78
N ALA A 75 -1.64 14.06 -8.63
CA ALA A 75 -2.36 13.05 -9.39
C ALA A 75 -3.12 12.04 -8.52
N MET A 76 -2.56 11.69 -7.35
CA MET A 76 -3.14 10.73 -6.41
C MET A 76 -4.15 11.35 -5.43
N THR A 77 -4.42 12.65 -5.51
CA THR A 77 -5.38 13.32 -4.62
C THR A 77 -6.79 12.73 -4.76
N LEU A 78 -7.31 12.65 -5.98
CA LEU A 78 -8.66 12.13 -6.21
C LEU A 78 -8.76 10.62 -5.90
N PRO A 79 -7.83 9.75 -6.34
CA PRO A 79 -7.80 8.34 -5.90
C PRO A 79 -7.80 8.17 -4.37
N THR A 80 -7.00 8.98 -3.65
CA THR A 80 -6.91 8.92 -2.18
C THR A 80 -8.22 9.35 -1.53
N LEU A 81 -8.92 10.35 -2.08
CA LEU A 81 -10.26 10.73 -1.61
C LEU A 81 -11.25 9.57 -1.74
N GLY A 82 -11.13 8.75 -2.79
CA GLY A 82 -11.89 7.51 -2.92
C GLY A 82 -11.70 6.57 -1.72
N LEU A 83 -10.46 6.38 -1.26
CA LEU A 83 -10.15 5.58 -0.07
C LEU A 83 -10.76 6.17 1.21
N VAL A 84 -10.73 7.51 1.36
CA VAL A 84 -11.33 8.19 2.52
C VAL A 84 -12.84 7.99 2.54
N VAL A 85 -13.52 8.19 1.40
CA VAL A 85 -14.97 7.95 1.26
C VAL A 85 -15.28 6.48 1.59
N GLY A 86 -14.48 5.56 1.05
CA GLY A 86 -14.54 4.14 1.33
C GLY A 86 -14.49 3.79 2.81
N LEU A 87 -13.51 4.35 3.52
CA LEU A 87 -13.33 4.18 4.96
C LEU A 87 -14.55 4.68 5.74
N LEU A 88 -15.04 5.87 5.41
CA LEU A 88 -16.22 6.45 6.06
C LEU A 88 -17.45 5.57 5.86
N ILE A 89 -17.68 5.05 4.66
CA ILE A 89 -18.78 4.13 4.39
C ILE A 89 -18.60 2.83 5.20
N ALA A 90 -17.40 2.26 5.22
CA ALA A 90 -17.11 1.02 5.94
C ALA A 90 -17.43 1.15 7.43
N VAL A 91 -16.91 2.20 8.08
CA VAL A 91 -16.98 2.36 9.53
C VAL A 91 -18.33 2.93 9.98
N LEU A 92 -18.86 3.94 9.28
CA LEU A 92 -20.06 4.66 9.71
C LEU A 92 -21.37 4.02 9.23
N ILE A 93 -21.33 3.20 8.17
CA ILE A 93 -22.52 2.65 7.53
C ILE A 93 -22.49 1.12 7.57
N THR A 94 -21.54 0.48 6.88
CA THR A 94 -21.58 -0.97 6.62
C THR A 94 -21.32 -1.82 7.86
N TYR A 95 -20.27 -1.49 8.63
CA TYR A 95 -19.81 -2.26 9.79
C TYR A 95 -20.09 -1.55 11.13
N ARG A 96 -21.06 -0.62 11.16
CA ARG A 96 -21.46 0.09 12.37
C ARG A 96 -22.14 -0.81 13.41
N LYS A 97 -22.76 -1.90 12.97
CA LYS A 97 -23.57 -2.76 13.84
C LYS A 97 -22.66 -3.62 14.72
N ASN A 98 -23.09 -3.83 15.97
CA ASN A 98 -22.36 -4.69 16.88
C ASN A 98 -22.34 -6.14 16.36
N ARG A 99 -21.20 -6.81 16.54
CA ARG A 99 -21.00 -8.23 16.27
C ARG A 99 -20.59 -8.93 17.55
N THR A 100 -21.28 -10.02 17.87
CA THR A 100 -20.99 -10.84 19.06
C THR A 100 -19.92 -11.87 18.73
N TYR A 101 -18.93 -11.96 19.61
CA TYR A 101 -17.85 -12.94 19.53
C TYR A 101 -17.92 -13.89 20.72
N GLU A 102 -17.51 -15.13 20.53
CA GLU A 102 -17.36 -16.09 21.62
C GLU A 102 -16.18 -15.70 22.50
N ALA A 103 -16.31 -15.92 23.81
CA ALA A 103 -15.20 -15.75 24.74
C ALA A 103 -14.22 -16.91 24.57
N ARG A 104 -13.21 -16.71 23.72
CA ARG A 104 -12.11 -17.67 23.48
C ARG A 104 -10.79 -17.12 24.02
N GLU A 105 -9.87 -18.03 24.34
CA GLU A 105 -8.49 -17.66 24.63
C GLU A 105 -7.82 -17.12 23.37
N ILE A 106 -7.07 -16.03 23.52
CA ILE A 106 -6.36 -15.38 22.41
C ILE A 106 -4.97 -16.01 22.31
N ILE A 107 -4.67 -16.63 21.17
CA ILE A 107 -3.37 -17.23 20.90
C ILE A 107 -2.32 -16.12 20.85
N GLY A 108 -1.25 -16.26 21.65
CA GLY A 108 -0.22 -15.23 21.77
C GLY A 108 -0.50 -14.16 22.83
N ALA A 109 -1.62 -14.24 23.58
CA ALA A 109 -1.87 -13.38 24.74
C ALA A 109 -1.04 -13.78 25.98
N GLN A 110 0.24 -14.13 25.79
CA GLN A 110 1.18 -14.04 26.90
C GLN A 110 1.27 -12.57 27.27
N SER A 111 0.56 -12.21 28.34
CA SER A 111 0.64 -10.92 29.00
C SER A 111 2.03 -10.77 29.61
N GLU A 112 3.07 -10.56 28.80
CA GLU A 112 4.20 -9.81 29.29
C GLU A 112 3.73 -8.37 29.45
N LYS A 113 3.42 -8.02 30.70
CA LYS A 113 3.26 -6.64 31.16
C LYS A 113 4.59 -5.90 31.03
N GLN A 114 5.13 -5.72 29.82
CA GLN A 114 6.02 -4.60 29.59
C GLN A 114 5.15 -3.36 29.41
N GLY A 115 4.87 -2.71 30.54
CA GLY A 115 4.31 -1.37 30.50
C GLY A 115 5.25 -0.47 29.69
N TYR A 116 4.68 0.31 28.77
CA TYR A 116 5.44 1.39 28.15
C TYR A 116 5.87 2.37 29.25
N THR A 117 7.06 2.93 29.13
CA THR A 117 7.49 4.02 30.00
C THR A 117 7.24 5.34 29.27
N THR A 118 6.95 6.41 30.01
CA THR A 118 6.86 7.75 29.41
C THR A 118 8.14 8.09 28.64
N TRP A 119 9.29 7.60 29.13
CA TRP A 119 10.58 7.72 28.46
C TRP A 119 10.62 7.00 27.10
N SER A 120 10.15 5.75 27.01
CA SER A 120 10.15 5.01 25.75
C SER A 120 9.26 5.65 24.68
N VAL A 121 8.14 6.26 25.09
CA VAL A 121 7.27 7.02 24.18
C VAL A 121 7.96 8.30 23.69
N ILE A 122 8.58 9.07 24.60
CA ILE A 122 9.34 10.28 24.25
C ILE A 122 10.50 9.92 23.30
N ALA A 123 11.25 8.87 23.61
CA ALA A 123 12.34 8.39 22.77
C ALA A 123 11.86 7.96 21.37
N ALA A 124 10.71 7.30 21.28
CA ALA A 124 10.09 6.94 20.00
C ALA A 124 9.67 8.17 19.20
N ILE A 125 9.07 9.18 19.84
CA ILE A 125 8.71 10.44 19.18
C ILE A 125 9.98 11.15 18.66
N ILE A 126 11.02 11.24 19.49
CA ILE A 126 12.30 11.84 19.09
C ILE A 126 12.92 11.07 17.92
N SER A 127 12.86 9.72 17.95
CA SER A 127 13.34 8.87 16.86
C SER A 127 12.59 9.14 15.56
N ILE A 128 11.25 9.26 15.60
CA ILE A 128 10.43 9.58 14.43
C ILE A 128 10.82 10.95 13.87
N VAL A 129 10.90 11.98 14.72
CA VAL A 129 11.27 13.33 14.30
C VAL A 129 12.68 13.37 13.70
N ALA A 130 13.66 12.74 14.35
CA ALA A 130 15.03 12.66 13.86
C ALA A 130 15.12 11.91 12.53
N THR A 131 14.39 10.80 12.39
CA THR A 131 14.28 10.03 11.14
C THR A 131 13.75 10.91 10.01
N LEU A 132 12.65 11.64 10.25
CA LEU A 132 12.05 12.51 9.24
C LEU A 132 12.99 13.65 8.83
N ILE A 133 13.63 14.33 9.79
CA ILE A 133 14.58 15.41 9.50
C ILE A 133 15.75 14.90 8.66
N ILE A 134 16.38 13.79 9.07
CA ILE A 134 17.50 13.21 8.33
C ILE A 134 17.07 12.69 6.96
N GLN A 135 15.88 12.10 6.86
CA GLN A 135 15.33 11.68 5.56
C GLN A 135 15.23 12.87 4.61
N THR A 136 14.71 14.01 5.06
CA THR A 136 14.55 15.21 4.23
C THR A 136 15.89 15.86 3.84
N ILE A 137 16.92 15.77 4.68
CA ILE A 137 18.23 16.38 4.39
C ILE A 137 19.08 15.49 3.48
N THR A 138 19.03 14.17 3.68
CA THR A 138 19.96 13.23 3.03
C THR A 138 19.36 12.52 1.83
N ASP A 139 18.04 12.64 1.61
CA ASP A 139 17.24 11.85 0.65
C ASP A 139 17.46 10.33 0.78
N SER A 140 18.07 9.88 1.88
CA SER A 140 18.49 8.50 2.08
C SER A 140 17.67 7.85 3.18
N MET A 141 16.78 6.97 2.76
CA MET A 141 15.97 6.13 3.63
C MET A 141 16.82 5.25 4.57
N ILE A 142 17.96 4.77 4.08
CA ILE A 142 18.87 3.92 4.86
C ILE A 142 19.45 4.73 6.02
N ILE A 143 19.98 5.91 5.74
CA ILE A 143 20.57 6.79 6.75
C ILE A 143 19.49 7.22 7.76
N ALA A 144 18.31 7.62 7.28
CA ALA A 144 17.18 7.98 8.15
C ALA A 144 16.75 6.83 9.07
N ALA A 145 16.60 5.62 8.54
CA ALA A 145 16.23 4.44 9.33
C ALA A 145 17.29 4.07 10.36
N LEU A 146 18.58 4.15 10.00
CA LEU A 146 19.69 3.93 10.91
C LEU A 146 19.72 5.01 12.01
N THR A 147 19.47 6.29 11.68
CA THR A 147 19.38 7.36 12.68
C THR A 147 18.26 7.06 13.68
N GLY A 148 17.06 6.72 13.21
CA GLY A 148 15.95 6.36 14.08
C GLY A 148 16.28 5.19 15.00
N LEU A 149 16.93 4.17 14.46
CA LEU A 149 17.39 3.00 15.21
C LEU A 149 18.45 3.37 16.26
N ILE A 150 19.45 4.17 15.89
CA ILE A 150 20.51 4.65 16.80
C ILE A 150 19.90 5.46 17.95
N VAL A 151 18.94 6.34 17.66
CA VAL A 151 18.23 7.12 18.70
C VAL A 151 17.51 6.18 19.68
N LEU A 152 16.81 5.16 19.17
CA LEU A 152 16.12 4.19 20.02
C LEU A 152 17.09 3.35 20.86
N LEU A 153 18.21 2.92 20.28
CA LEU A 153 19.25 2.17 20.96
C LEU A 153 19.95 3.00 22.04
N MET A 154 20.34 4.25 21.74
CA MET A 154 20.96 5.16 22.71
C MET A 154 20.01 5.53 23.85
N SER A 155 18.71 5.62 23.57
CA SER A 155 17.70 5.88 24.61
C SER A 155 17.49 4.72 25.57
N GLY A 156 18.04 3.53 25.29
CA GLY A 156 17.80 2.30 26.04
C GLY A 156 16.38 1.72 25.86
N SER A 157 15.57 2.32 24.98
CA SER A 157 14.19 1.90 24.72
C SER A 157 14.09 0.67 23.82
N LEU A 158 15.16 0.32 23.10
CA LEU A 158 15.24 -0.86 22.25
C LEU A 158 16.46 -1.72 22.65
N LYS A 159 16.27 -3.03 22.81
CA LYS A 159 17.38 -3.94 23.13
C LYS A 159 18.20 -4.22 21.87
N TRP A 160 19.51 -4.38 22.03
CA TRP A 160 20.43 -4.66 20.92
C TRP A 160 20.02 -5.89 20.08
N LYS A 161 19.42 -6.90 20.72
CA LYS A 161 18.92 -8.12 20.08
C LYS A 161 17.69 -7.89 19.18
N GLU A 162 16.88 -6.86 19.45
CA GLU A 162 15.71 -6.50 18.66
C GLU A 162 16.10 -5.64 17.44
N ALA A 163 17.19 -4.88 17.53
CA ALA A 163 17.72 -4.07 16.42
C ALA A 163 18.13 -4.91 15.21
N ASP A 164 18.80 -6.04 15.45
CA ASP A 164 19.24 -6.97 14.40
C ASP A 164 18.06 -7.50 13.57
N GLN A 165 16.96 -7.85 14.24
CA GLN A 165 15.73 -8.29 13.60
C GLN A 165 15.10 -7.18 12.75
N VAL A 166 15.02 -5.94 13.26
CA VAL A 166 14.44 -4.80 12.53
C VAL A 166 15.25 -4.47 11.28
N VAL A 167 16.58 -4.48 11.37
CA VAL A 167 17.47 -4.24 10.21
C VAL A 167 17.32 -5.36 9.19
N THR A 168 17.29 -6.61 9.64
CA THR A 168 17.15 -7.79 8.77
C THR A 168 15.83 -7.78 8.00
N GLU A 169 14.70 -7.47 8.66
CA GLU A 169 13.41 -7.35 7.98
C GLU A 169 13.39 -6.19 6.96
N GLY A 170 14.01 -5.06 7.29
CA GLY A 170 14.20 -3.97 6.33
C GLY A 170 14.99 -4.39 5.09
N MET A 171 16.10 -5.13 5.28
CA MET A 171 16.90 -5.65 4.17
C MET A 171 16.14 -6.65 3.30
N LYS A 172 15.39 -7.58 3.90
CA LYS A 172 14.56 -8.55 3.16
C LYS A 172 13.57 -7.85 2.23
N MET A 173 12.91 -6.81 2.75
CA MET A 173 11.94 -6.03 1.99
C MET A 173 12.59 -5.30 0.81
N MET A 174 13.74 -4.64 1.03
CA MET A 174 14.47 -3.97 -0.06
C MET A 174 15.01 -4.95 -1.10
N ALA A 175 15.52 -6.12 -0.67
CA ALA A 175 15.97 -7.18 -1.57
C ALA A 175 14.83 -7.74 -2.42
N PHE A 176 13.64 -7.90 -1.83
CA PHE A 176 12.44 -8.32 -2.55
C PHE A 176 12.04 -7.28 -3.61
N ILE A 177 12.00 -5.99 -3.26
CA ILE A 177 11.71 -4.91 -4.21
C ILE A 177 12.73 -4.93 -5.36
N ALA A 178 14.03 -5.01 -5.05
CA ALA A 178 15.08 -5.04 -6.08
C ALA A 178 14.97 -6.27 -7.01
N PHE A 179 14.67 -7.44 -6.44
CA PHE A 179 14.45 -8.66 -7.22
C PHE A 179 13.26 -8.54 -8.16
N VAL A 180 12.14 -8.00 -7.67
CA VAL A 180 10.95 -7.79 -8.49
C VAL A 180 11.20 -6.74 -9.57
N MET A 181 11.84 -5.62 -9.24
CA MET A 181 12.22 -4.60 -10.22
C MET A 181 13.06 -5.21 -11.34
N LEU A 182 14.10 -5.99 -11.02
CA LEU A 182 14.95 -6.64 -12.02
C LEU A 182 14.19 -7.65 -12.88
N ALA A 183 13.32 -8.46 -12.27
CA ALA A 183 12.48 -9.42 -12.99
C ALA A 183 11.47 -8.70 -13.90
N ALA A 184 10.88 -7.62 -13.43
CA ALA A 184 9.90 -6.85 -14.17
C ALA A 184 10.51 -6.06 -15.33
N SER A 185 11.71 -5.46 -15.15
CA SER A 185 12.47 -4.87 -16.27
C SER A 185 12.82 -5.94 -17.32
N GLY A 186 13.15 -7.17 -16.89
CA GLY A 186 13.33 -8.30 -17.80
C GLY A 186 12.05 -8.67 -18.57
N PHE A 187 10.91 -8.74 -17.89
CA PHE A 187 9.61 -8.97 -18.49
C PHE A 187 9.24 -7.86 -19.48
N ALA A 188 9.43 -6.60 -19.10
CA ALA A 188 9.21 -5.43 -19.95
C ALA A 188 10.05 -5.47 -21.21
N ALA A 189 11.34 -5.82 -21.09
CA ALA A 189 12.22 -5.99 -22.23
C ALA A 189 11.75 -7.09 -23.19
N VAL A 190 11.26 -8.22 -22.67
CA VAL A 190 10.72 -9.32 -23.49
C VAL A 190 9.42 -8.92 -24.20
N ILE A 191 8.47 -8.29 -23.50
CA ILE A 191 7.21 -7.83 -24.13
C ILE A 191 7.49 -6.77 -25.20
N ARG A 192 8.44 -5.87 -24.95
CA ARG A 192 8.87 -4.86 -25.92
C ARG A 192 9.55 -5.50 -27.13
N ALA A 193 10.50 -6.41 -26.92
CA ALA A 193 11.21 -7.10 -28.00
C ALA A 193 10.30 -8.00 -28.85
N THR A 194 9.24 -8.54 -28.26
CA THR A 194 8.26 -9.38 -28.97
C THR A 194 7.17 -8.58 -29.68
N GLY A 195 7.16 -7.24 -29.57
CA GLY A 195 6.17 -6.37 -30.22
C GLY A 195 4.77 -6.46 -29.61
N HIS A 196 4.61 -7.15 -28.47
CA HIS A 196 3.30 -7.28 -27.81
C HIS A 196 2.84 -5.95 -27.19
N VAL A 197 3.76 -5.05 -26.82
CA VAL A 197 3.37 -3.68 -26.39
C VAL A 197 2.67 -2.97 -27.54
N ASP A 198 3.26 -2.99 -28.74
CA ASP A 198 2.69 -2.32 -29.92
C ASP A 198 1.36 -2.93 -30.34
N LEU A 199 1.24 -4.26 -30.28
CA LEU A 199 -0.02 -4.97 -30.52
C LEU A 199 -1.08 -4.58 -29.49
N LEU A 200 -0.72 -4.52 -28.20
CA LEU A 200 -1.65 -4.15 -27.14
C LEU A 200 -2.11 -2.70 -27.28
N VAL A 201 -1.21 -1.77 -27.60
CA VAL A 201 -1.54 -0.37 -27.90
C VAL A 201 -2.48 -0.30 -29.10
N THR A 202 -2.16 -0.99 -30.20
CA THR A 202 -2.97 -0.99 -31.44
C THR A 202 -4.36 -1.60 -31.20
N GLN A 203 -4.44 -2.73 -30.49
CA GLN A 203 -5.70 -3.39 -30.15
C GLN A 203 -6.53 -2.57 -29.16
N THR A 204 -5.89 -1.95 -28.17
CA THR A 204 -6.59 -1.06 -27.23
C THR A 204 -7.18 0.12 -27.99
N SER A 205 -6.43 0.78 -28.88
CA SER A 205 -6.94 1.85 -29.74
C SER A 205 -8.09 1.40 -30.64
N PHE A 206 -8.08 0.14 -31.12
CA PHE A 206 -9.17 -0.41 -31.92
C PHE A 206 -10.43 -0.73 -31.09
N ILE A 207 -10.27 -1.27 -29.88
CA ILE A 207 -11.38 -1.64 -28.99
C ILE A 207 -12.03 -0.40 -28.37
N VAL A 208 -11.21 0.59 -28.00
CA VAL A 208 -11.61 1.78 -27.27
C VAL A 208 -12.04 2.92 -28.21
N GLY A 209 -11.56 2.91 -29.44
CA GLY A 209 -11.74 4.01 -30.38
C GLY A 209 -11.10 5.31 -29.87
N GLU A 210 -11.75 6.45 -30.10
CA GLU A 210 -11.27 7.76 -29.64
C GLU A 210 -11.64 8.10 -28.19
N SER A 211 -12.27 7.18 -27.44
CA SER A 211 -12.79 7.46 -26.10
C SER A 211 -11.73 7.26 -25.01
N GLN A 212 -11.14 8.35 -24.53
CA GLN A 212 -10.26 8.33 -23.35
C GLN A 212 -10.93 7.69 -22.12
N ALA A 213 -12.24 7.89 -21.94
CA ALA A 213 -12.99 7.28 -20.85
C ALA A 213 -12.98 5.75 -20.88
N ALA A 214 -13.16 5.15 -22.07
CA ALA A 214 -13.08 3.70 -22.21
C ALA A 214 -11.63 3.19 -22.10
N ALA A 215 -10.63 3.98 -22.55
CA ALA A 215 -9.21 3.65 -22.39
C ALA A 215 -8.86 3.50 -20.90
N ALA A 216 -9.16 4.53 -20.11
CA ALA A 216 -8.90 4.56 -18.68
C ALA A 216 -9.56 3.39 -17.95
N LEU A 217 -10.81 3.05 -18.32
CA LEU A 217 -11.54 1.94 -17.70
C LEU A 217 -10.88 0.59 -17.98
N VAL A 218 -10.50 0.32 -19.25
CA VAL A 218 -9.80 -0.91 -19.63
C VAL A 218 -8.43 -0.99 -18.96
N MET A 219 -7.69 0.12 -18.91
CA MET A 219 -6.42 0.20 -18.19
C MET A 219 -6.61 -0.17 -16.73
N LEU A 220 -7.54 0.46 -16.00
CA LEU A 220 -7.78 0.14 -14.60
C LEU A 220 -8.25 -1.30 -14.36
N LEU A 221 -9.02 -1.90 -15.28
CA LEU A 221 -9.40 -3.32 -15.19
C LEU A 221 -8.20 -4.26 -15.34
N ILE A 222 -7.32 -3.99 -16.32
CA ILE A 222 -6.06 -4.73 -16.50
C ILE A 222 -5.19 -4.57 -15.25
N GLY A 223 -5.09 -3.33 -14.74
CA GLY A 223 -4.40 -3.01 -13.51
C GLY A 223 -4.89 -3.84 -12.34
N LEU A 224 -6.19 -3.80 -12.06
CA LEU A 224 -6.84 -4.58 -11.01
C LEU A 224 -6.54 -6.09 -11.14
N PHE A 225 -6.61 -6.64 -12.34
CA PHE A 225 -6.34 -8.07 -12.56
C PHE A 225 -4.88 -8.43 -12.23
N ILE A 226 -3.93 -7.64 -12.72
CA ILE A 226 -2.49 -7.84 -12.47
C ILE A 226 -2.20 -7.70 -10.97
N THR A 227 -2.72 -6.65 -10.34
CA THR A 227 -2.41 -6.34 -8.95
C THR A 227 -3.07 -7.27 -7.96
N MET A 228 -4.29 -7.74 -8.23
CA MET A 228 -4.94 -8.79 -7.45
C MET A 228 -4.19 -10.13 -7.53
N GLY A 229 -3.61 -10.45 -8.68
CA GLY A 229 -2.83 -11.68 -8.87
C GLY A 229 -1.48 -11.66 -8.15
N ILE A 230 -0.80 -10.51 -8.17
CA ILE A 230 0.53 -10.35 -7.55
C ILE A 230 0.42 -10.09 -6.03
N GLY A 231 -0.56 -9.29 -5.60
CA GLY A 231 -0.77 -8.95 -4.19
C GLY A 231 0.22 -7.92 -3.62
N SER A 232 0.95 -7.18 -4.45
CA SER A 232 1.88 -6.14 -3.97
C SER A 232 1.89 -4.91 -4.87
N SER A 233 1.53 -3.75 -4.32
CA SER A 233 1.56 -2.47 -5.04
C SER A 233 2.95 -2.16 -5.59
N PHE A 234 4.00 -2.29 -4.79
CA PHE A 234 5.38 -1.99 -5.21
C PHE A 234 5.85 -2.89 -6.35
N ALA A 235 5.50 -4.18 -6.30
CA ALA A 235 5.87 -5.17 -7.30
C ALA A 235 5.19 -4.97 -8.65
N THR A 236 4.00 -4.36 -8.66
CA THR A 236 3.15 -4.27 -9.84
C THR A 236 3.42 -3.04 -10.70
N ILE A 237 3.89 -1.94 -10.11
CA ILE A 237 4.15 -0.68 -10.83
C ILE A 237 5.06 -0.88 -12.06
N PRO A 238 6.18 -1.63 -12.00
CA PRO A 238 7.03 -1.80 -13.17
C PRO A 238 6.32 -2.46 -14.36
N ILE A 239 5.47 -3.45 -14.07
CA ILE A 239 4.66 -4.14 -15.07
C ILE A 239 3.60 -3.18 -15.64
N ILE A 240 2.90 -2.46 -14.76
CA ILE A 240 1.83 -1.54 -15.14
C ILE A 240 2.38 -0.37 -15.96
N ALA A 241 3.49 0.26 -15.55
CA ALA A 241 4.10 1.39 -16.25
C ALA A 241 4.53 1.00 -17.67
N THR A 242 5.06 -0.21 -17.85
CA THR A 242 5.43 -0.74 -19.17
C THR A 242 4.26 -0.80 -20.14
N LEU A 243 3.06 -1.09 -19.63
CA LEU A 243 1.85 -1.16 -20.45
C LEU A 243 1.17 0.21 -20.57
N PHE A 244 1.04 0.93 -19.46
CA PHE A 244 0.17 2.09 -19.36
C PHE A 244 0.80 3.37 -19.89
N VAL A 245 2.13 3.52 -19.81
CA VAL A 245 2.78 4.71 -20.36
C VAL A 245 2.60 4.79 -21.88
N PRO A 246 2.93 3.74 -22.68
CA PRO A 246 2.72 3.78 -24.12
C PRO A 246 1.24 3.95 -24.51
N ILE A 247 0.33 3.21 -23.86
CA ILE A 247 -1.11 3.33 -24.11
C ILE A 247 -1.62 4.73 -23.76
N GLY A 248 -1.19 5.26 -22.61
CA GLY A 248 -1.60 6.56 -22.12
C GLY A 248 -1.18 7.69 -23.05
N LEU A 249 0.08 7.66 -23.50
CA LEU A 249 0.60 8.61 -24.48
C LEU A 249 -0.13 8.50 -25.83
N ALA A 250 -0.36 7.28 -26.32
CA ALA A 250 -1.07 7.06 -27.58
C ALA A 250 -2.55 7.50 -27.53
N ALA A 251 -3.20 7.34 -26.38
CA ALA A 251 -4.57 7.80 -26.13
C ALA A 251 -4.66 9.30 -25.80
N GLY A 252 -3.53 10.01 -25.75
CA GLY A 252 -3.48 11.46 -25.53
C GLY A 252 -3.77 11.91 -24.10
N PHE A 253 -3.54 11.05 -23.10
CA PHE A 253 -3.65 11.45 -21.70
C PHE A 253 -2.55 12.41 -21.29
N SER A 254 -2.86 13.30 -20.35
CA SER A 254 -1.86 14.13 -19.69
C SER A 254 -0.90 13.26 -18.84
N PRO A 255 0.33 13.75 -18.55
CA PRO A 255 1.21 13.06 -17.61
C PRO A 255 0.56 12.81 -16.24
N LEU A 256 -0.23 13.76 -15.73
CA LEU A 256 -0.94 13.62 -14.45
C LEU A 256 -2.00 12.51 -14.50
N ALA A 257 -2.76 12.40 -15.59
CA ALA A 257 -3.71 11.29 -15.78
C ALA A 257 -3.00 9.93 -15.85
N ILE A 258 -1.87 9.84 -16.55
CA ILE A 258 -1.09 8.59 -16.63
C ILE A 258 -0.55 8.21 -15.25
N ILE A 259 -0.05 9.16 -14.47
CA ILE A 259 0.35 8.93 -13.07
C ILE A 259 -0.84 8.41 -12.26
N ALA A 260 -1.99 9.07 -12.35
CA ALA A 260 -3.18 8.68 -11.61
C ALA A 260 -3.62 7.25 -11.99
N LEU A 261 -3.58 6.87 -13.26
CA LEU A 261 -3.91 5.52 -13.73
C LEU A 261 -2.93 4.47 -13.20
N ILE A 262 -1.62 4.73 -13.29
CA ILE A 262 -0.57 3.81 -12.82
C ILE A 262 -0.62 3.66 -11.30
N GLY A 263 -0.67 4.77 -10.57
CA GLY A 263 -0.71 4.78 -9.11
C GLY A 263 -1.97 4.14 -8.55
N THR A 264 -3.14 4.43 -9.16
CA THR A 264 -4.42 3.79 -8.80
C THR A 264 -4.35 2.30 -9.07
N ALA A 265 -3.94 1.89 -10.27
CA ALA A 265 -3.84 0.48 -10.64
C ALA A 265 -2.91 -0.31 -9.71
N GLY A 266 -1.74 0.26 -9.39
CA GLY A 266 -0.80 -0.31 -8.42
C GLY A 266 -1.45 -0.51 -7.06
N ALA A 267 -2.14 0.51 -6.55
CA ALA A 267 -2.80 0.49 -5.24
C ALA A 267 -4.00 -0.45 -5.12
N LEU A 268 -4.68 -0.79 -6.23
CA LEU A 268 -5.82 -1.72 -6.22
C LEU A 268 -5.45 -3.13 -5.72
N GLY A 269 -4.18 -3.52 -5.78
CA GLY A 269 -3.73 -4.83 -5.29
C GLY A 269 -3.65 -4.92 -3.76
N ASP A 270 -3.40 -3.81 -3.08
CA ASP A 270 -3.22 -3.83 -1.62
C ASP A 270 -4.56 -3.88 -0.87
N ALA A 271 -5.63 -3.47 -1.55
CA ALA A 271 -6.97 -3.41 -1.00
C ALA A 271 -7.83 -4.62 -1.42
N GLY A 272 -7.55 -5.79 -0.83
CA GLY A 272 -8.44 -6.96 -0.95
C GLY A 272 -7.88 -8.13 -1.73
N ALA A 273 -6.63 -8.06 -2.22
CA ALA A 273 -5.97 -9.25 -2.73
C ALA A 273 -5.66 -10.23 -1.58
N PRO A 274 -5.96 -11.54 -1.72
CA PRO A 274 -5.68 -12.53 -0.68
C PRO A 274 -4.20 -12.70 -0.34
N ALA A 275 -3.32 -12.44 -1.30
CA ALA A 275 -1.88 -12.57 -1.11
C ALA A 275 -1.22 -11.28 -0.59
N SER A 276 -1.98 -10.20 -0.39
CA SER A 276 -1.38 -8.92 -0.02
C SER A 276 -1.01 -8.83 1.45
N ASP A 277 0.14 -8.25 1.75
CA ASP A 277 0.54 -7.96 3.12
C ASP A 277 -0.48 -7.06 3.85
N SER A 278 -1.14 -6.17 3.10
CA SER A 278 -2.19 -5.26 3.57
C SER A 278 -3.51 -5.98 3.92
N THR A 279 -3.65 -7.28 3.59
CA THR A 279 -4.74 -8.14 4.03
C THR A 279 -4.27 -9.24 4.99
N LEU A 280 -3.08 -9.82 4.76
CA LEU A 280 -2.48 -10.85 5.62
C LEU A 280 -2.13 -10.30 7.01
N GLY A 281 -1.53 -9.11 7.09
CA GLY A 281 -1.17 -8.45 8.36
C GLY A 281 -2.38 -8.22 9.28
N PRO A 282 -3.42 -7.50 8.83
CA PRO A 282 -4.69 -7.36 9.56
C PRO A 282 -5.30 -8.70 9.96
N THR A 283 -5.30 -9.67 9.05
CA THR A 283 -5.86 -11.00 9.34
C THR A 283 -5.09 -11.72 10.44
N ALA A 284 -3.76 -11.70 10.41
CA ALA A 284 -2.92 -12.35 11.42
C ALA A 284 -3.19 -11.79 12.83
N GLY A 285 -3.38 -10.48 12.96
CA GLY A 285 -3.76 -9.86 14.23
C GLY A 285 -5.20 -10.14 14.65
N LEU A 286 -6.15 -9.95 13.74
CA LEU A 286 -7.59 -10.04 14.04
C LEU A 286 -8.08 -11.48 14.22
N ASN A 287 -7.37 -12.48 13.70
CA ASN A 287 -7.71 -13.89 13.80
C ASN A 287 -6.96 -14.61 14.93
N ALA A 288 -6.40 -13.90 15.90
CA ALA A 288 -5.64 -14.49 17.00
C ALA A 288 -6.46 -15.46 17.90
N ASP A 289 -7.79 -15.40 17.84
CA ASP A 289 -8.71 -16.32 18.56
C ASP A 289 -9.50 -17.24 17.60
N GLY A 290 -9.16 -17.25 16.31
CA GLY A 290 -9.81 -18.08 15.28
C GLY A 290 -11.19 -17.60 14.82
N GLN A 291 -11.63 -16.39 15.19
CA GLN A 291 -12.96 -15.86 14.86
C GLN A 291 -13.00 -14.84 13.71
N HIS A 292 -11.92 -14.74 12.91
CA HIS A 292 -11.82 -13.77 11.80
C HIS A 292 -11.38 -14.46 10.51
N ASN A 293 -12.27 -14.53 9.52
CA ASN A 293 -11.99 -15.18 8.26
C ASN A 293 -11.19 -14.26 7.33
N HIS A 294 -10.05 -14.74 6.83
CA HIS A 294 -9.20 -13.96 5.92
C HIS A 294 -9.94 -13.40 4.69
N ILE A 295 -10.75 -14.23 4.03
CA ILE A 295 -11.42 -13.83 2.79
C ILE A 295 -12.64 -12.96 3.11
N TRP A 296 -13.54 -13.45 3.96
CA TRP A 296 -14.83 -12.82 4.21
C TRP A 296 -14.79 -11.67 5.19
N ASP A 297 -13.83 -11.65 6.12
CA ASP A 297 -13.71 -10.61 7.13
C ASP A 297 -12.55 -9.62 6.88
N THR A 298 -11.62 -9.91 5.96
CA THR A 298 -10.60 -8.95 5.51
C THR A 298 -10.72 -8.62 4.02
N CYS A 299 -10.51 -9.60 3.13
CA CYS A 299 -10.34 -9.34 1.70
C CYS A 299 -11.60 -8.75 1.04
N VAL A 300 -12.76 -9.36 1.26
CA VAL A 300 -14.04 -8.88 0.71
C VAL A 300 -14.40 -7.49 1.26
N PRO A 301 -14.34 -7.23 2.58
CA PRO A 301 -14.54 -5.90 3.13
C PRO A 301 -13.66 -4.81 2.52
N THR A 302 -12.36 -5.05 2.42
CA THR A 302 -11.41 -4.06 1.89
C THR A 302 -11.57 -3.89 0.38
N PHE A 303 -11.83 -4.96 -0.37
CA PHE A 303 -12.14 -4.86 -1.80
C PHE A 303 -13.38 -3.99 -2.05
N LEU A 304 -14.47 -4.23 -1.31
CA LEU A 304 -15.72 -3.49 -1.51
C LEU A 304 -15.57 -2.00 -1.15
N HIS A 305 -14.88 -1.70 -0.06
CA HIS A 305 -14.80 -0.33 0.46
C HIS A 305 -13.61 0.44 -0.07
N PHE A 306 -12.58 -0.19 -0.62
CA PHE A 306 -11.41 0.52 -1.15
C PHE A 306 -11.25 0.32 -2.65
N ASN A 307 -11.26 -0.91 -3.18
CA ASN A 307 -11.08 -1.11 -4.62
C ASN A 307 -12.19 -0.47 -5.45
N ILE A 308 -13.46 -0.57 -5.04
CA ILE A 308 -14.55 0.05 -5.79
C ILE A 308 -14.42 1.58 -5.80
N PRO A 309 -14.29 2.28 -4.65
CA PRO A 309 -14.08 3.73 -4.68
C PRO A 309 -12.78 4.16 -5.36
N LEU A 310 -11.67 3.45 -5.12
CA LEU A 310 -10.38 3.75 -5.72
C LEU A 310 -10.44 3.63 -7.24
N PHE A 311 -11.10 2.60 -7.78
CA PHE A 311 -11.32 2.43 -9.21
C PHE A 311 -12.13 3.59 -9.79
N ILE A 312 -13.25 3.95 -9.16
CA ILE A 312 -14.12 5.04 -9.63
C ILE A 312 -13.38 6.38 -9.60
N PHE A 313 -12.72 6.70 -8.49
CA PHE A 313 -12.03 7.97 -8.33
C PHE A 313 -10.75 8.05 -9.17
N GLY A 314 -10.04 6.94 -9.38
CA GLY A 314 -8.91 6.89 -10.31
C GLY A 314 -9.34 7.04 -11.76
N TRP A 315 -10.49 6.48 -12.14
CA TRP A 315 -11.08 6.72 -13.45
C TRP A 315 -11.46 8.19 -13.64
N LEU A 316 -12.12 8.81 -12.65
CA LEU A 316 -12.42 10.24 -12.68
C LEU A 316 -11.13 11.09 -12.74
N ALA A 317 -10.08 10.70 -12.02
CA ALA A 317 -8.82 11.44 -12.01
C ALA A 317 -8.20 11.47 -13.40
N ALA A 318 -8.18 10.32 -14.08
CA ALA A 318 -7.70 10.21 -15.45
C ALA A 318 -8.50 11.06 -16.45
N MET A 319 -9.77 11.34 -16.16
CA MET A 319 -10.64 12.14 -17.02
C MET A 319 -10.57 13.65 -16.78
N PHE A 320 -10.15 14.08 -15.59
CA PHE A 320 -10.12 15.50 -15.22
C PHE A 320 -8.73 16.14 -15.27
N LEU A 321 -7.66 15.33 -15.25
CA LEU A 321 -6.27 15.77 -15.24
C LEU A 321 -5.69 15.80 -16.66
#